data_AF-A0A6M3JIN9-F1
#
_entry.id   AF-A0A6M3JIN9-F1
#
_cell.length_a   1.000
_cell.length_b   1.000
_cell.length_c   1.000
_cell.angle_alpha   90.00
_cell.angle_beta   90.00
_cell.angle_gamma   90.00
#
_symmetry.space_group_name_H-M   'P 1'
#
loop_
_entity.id
_entity.type
_entity.pdbx_description
1 polymer ?
#
loop_
_entity_poly.entity_id
_entity_poly.type
_entity_poly.pdbx_seq_one_letter_code
_entity_poly.pdbx_strand_id
1 'polypeptide(L)'
;MKRAHSKEIVWQVSESIIPPGSPLPFTKVNGSRYVGVNQITADVTMFDGLPAKVRLTRWAMGWSLGWDSMPGGDISLYEGGWERVSDQSN
;
A
#
# COMPACT_ATOMS: atom_id res chain seq x y z
N MET A 1 -2.10 -9.64 -21.74
CA MET A 1 -1.40 -8.47 -21.13
C MET A 1 -2.13 -7.96 -19.88
N LYS A 2 -2.26 -8.75 -18.79
CA LYS A 2 -3.02 -8.35 -17.57
C LYS A 2 -2.17 -7.97 -16.34
N ARG A 3 -0.85 -8.27 -16.34
CA ARG A 3 0.01 -8.12 -15.15
C ARG A 3 0.41 -6.67 -14.86
N ALA A 4 0.70 -5.86 -15.88
CA ALA A 4 1.12 -4.46 -15.72
C ALA A 4 0.04 -3.58 -15.08
N HIS A 5 -1.24 -3.80 -15.44
CA HIS A 5 -2.36 -2.98 -15.00
C HIS A 5 -2.63 -3.06 -13.48
N SER A 6 -2.44 -4.24 -12.86
CA SER A 6 -2.69 -4.38 -11.41
C SER A 6 -1.68 -3.63 -10.54
N LYS A 7 -0.43 -3.45 -10.98
CA LYS A 7 0.57 -2.64 -10.26
C LYS A 7 0.21 -1.16 -10.30
N GLU A 8 -0.22 -0.70 -11.47
CA GLU A 8 -0.67 0.67 -11.70
C GLU A 8 -1.89 1.02 -10.83
N ILE A 9 -2.88 0.12 -10.73
CA ILE A 9 -4.02 0.34 -9.83
C ILE A 9 -3.56 0.44 -8.37
N VAL A 10 -2.63 -0.43 -7.92
CA VAL A 10 -2.07 -0.35 -6.56
C VAL A 10 -1.42 1.01 -6.32
N TRP A 11 -0.63 1.48 -7.28
CA TRP A 11 0.02 2.79 -7.23
C TRP A 11 -1.00 3.92 -7.14
N GLN A 12 -1.92 4.02 -8.11
CA GLN A 12 -2.92 5.09 -8.21
C GLN A 12 -3.86 5.13 -7.01
N VAL A 13 -4.33 3.97 -6.54
CA VAL A 13 -5.19 3.90 -5.34
C VAL A 13 -4.42 4.39 -4.12
N SER A 14 -3.17 4.00 -3.97
CA SER A 14 -2.34 4.43 -2.84
C SER A 14 -2.07 5.94 -2.86
N GLU A 15 -1.85 6.53 -4.03
CA GLU A 15 -1.72 8.00 -4.20
C GLU A 15 -3.03 8.72 -3.86
N SER A 16 -4.18 8.12 -4.18
CA SER A 16 -5.48 8.76 -3.97
C SER A 16 -5.93 8.85 -2.50
N ILE A 17 -5.32 8.07 -1.61
CA ILE A 17 -5.70 7.99 -0.18
C ILE A 17 -4.74 8.72 0.76
N ILE A 18 -3.69 9.33 0.23
CA ILE A 18 -2.71 10.12 1.00
C ILE A 18 -2.88 11.61 0.67
N PRO A 19 -2.41 12.53 1.54
CA PRO A 19 -2.48 13.96 1.24
C PRO A 19 -1.75 14.30 -0.08
N PRO A 20 -2.30 15.20 -0.92
CA PRO A 20 -1.68 15.54 -2.20
C PRO A 20 -0.21 15.96 -2.05
N GLY A 21 0.66 15.37 -2.87
CA GLY A 21 2.11 15.64 -2.85
C GLY A 21 2.90 14.83 -1.82
N SER A 22 2.24 14.03 -0.99
CA SER A 22 2.93 13.13 -0.06
C SER A 22 3.62 11.98 -0.80
N PRO A 23 4.77 11.48 -0.31
CA PRO A 23 5.37 10.26 -0.87
C PRO A 23 4.46 9.06 -0.62
N LEU A 24 4.61 8.00 -1.42
CA LEU A 24 3.94 6.73 -1.14
C LEU A 24 4.57 6.02 0.06
N PRO A 25 3.79 5.22 0.82
CA PRO A 25 4.31 4.44 1.95
C PRO A 25 5.19 3.25 1.50
N PHE A 26 5.36 3.06 0.20
CA PHE A 26 6.23 2.06 -0.39
C PHE A 26 7.04 2.64 -1.54
N THR A 27 8.22 2.07 -1.79
CA THR A 27 9.13 2.47 -2.87
C THR A 27 8.93 1.62 -4.12
N LYS A 28 8.36 0.42 -3.99
CA LYS A 28 8.25 -0.52 -5.11
C LYS A 28 7.08 -1.50 -4.95
N VAL A 29 6.40 -1.78 -6.05
CA VAL A 29 5.46 -2.92 -6.17
C VAL A 29 6.21 -4.10 -6.81
N ASN A 30 6.61 -5.06 -5.99
CA ASN A 30 7.40 -6.23 -6.40
C ASN A 30 6.58 -7.17 -7.27
N GLY A 31 5.37 -7.50 -6.82
CA GLY A 31 4.43 -8.36 -7.53
C GLY A 31 3.00 -7.97 -7.22
N SER A 32 2.08 -8.23 -8.15
CA SER A 32 0.65 -8.01 -7.94
C SER A 32 -0.17 -9.01 -8.74
N ARG A 33 -1.36 -9.32 -8.24
CA ARG A 33 -2.34 -10.15 -8.95
C ARG A 33 -3.75 -9.83 -8.52
N TYR A 34 -4.68 -10.03 -9.46
CA TYR A 34 -6.10 -10.11 -9.12
C TYR A 34 -6.37 -11.40 -8.35
N VAL A 35 -7.22 -11.29 -7.34
CA VAL A 35 -7.79 -12.41 -6.58
C VAL A 35 -9.29 -12.35 -6.80
N GLY A 36 -9.81 -13.19 -7.70
CA GLY A 36 -11.17 -13.05 -8.19
C GLY A 36 -11.37 -11.76 -9.00
N VAL A 37 -12.57 -11.19 -8.94
CA VAL A 37 -12.98 -10.02 -9.76
C VAL A 37 -12.82 -8.68 -9.05
N ASN A 38 -12.85 -8.68 -7.71
CA ASN A 38 -12.97 -7.48 -6.90
C ASN A 38 -11.79 -7.29 -5.93
N GLN A 39 -10.68 -8.00 -6.10
CA GLN A 39 -9.55 -7.87 -5.20
C GLN A 39 -8.24 -7.89 -5.96
N ILE A 40 -7.29 -7.07 -5.51
CA ILE A 40 -5.89 -7.13 -5.90
C ILE A 40 -5.07 -7.38 -4.63
N THR A 41 -4.09 -8.28 -4.72
CA THR A 41 -3.06 -8.42 -3.68
C THR A 41 -1.72 -8.07 -4.30
N ALA A 42 -0.87 -7.37 -3.56
CA ALA A 42 0.45 -6.99 -4.02
C ALA A 42 1.49 -7.08 -2.91
N ASP A 43 2.68 -7.56 -3.29
CA ASP A 43 3.87 -7.54 -2.45
C ASP A 43 4.63 -6.25 -2.76
N VAL A 44 4.93 -5.47 -1.74
CA VAL A 44 5.58 -4.16 -1.85
C VAL A 44 6.84 -4.09 -0.98
N THR A 45 7.76 -3.21 -1.35
CA THR A 45 8.87 -2.79 -0.48
C THR A 45 8.51 -1.43 0.10
N MET A 46 8.39 -1.36 1.42
CA MET A 46 8.02 -0.16 2.18
C MET A 46 9.09 0.93 2.08
N PHE A 47 8.78 2.14 2.56
CA PHE A 47 9.72 3.27 2.60
C PHE A 47 11.01 2.98 3.39
N ASP A 48 10.95 2.08 4.38
CA ASP A 48 12.07 1.64 5.22
C ASP A 48 12.76 0.36 4.69
N GLY A 49 12.38 -0.11 3.50
CA GLY A 49 12.94 -1.30 2.88
C GLY A 49 12.32 -2.63 3.34
N LEU A 50 11.41 -2.62 4.32
CA LEU A 50 10.76 -3.85 4.78
C LEU A 50 9.74 -4.36 3.75
N PRO A 51 9.58 -5.68 3.59
CA PRO A 51 8.55 -6.24 2.73
C PRO A 51 7.18 -6.12 3.40
N ALA A 52 6.14 -5.78 2.63
CA ALA A 52 4.76 -5.79 3.11
C ALA A 52 3.81 -6.35 2.05
N LYS A 53 2.60 -6.72 2.46
CA LYS A 53 1.54 -7.18 1.56
C LYS A 53 0.32 -6.27 1.69
N VAL A 54 -0.04 -5.64 0.57
CA VAL A 54 -1.22 -4.78 0.45
C VAL A 54 -2.33 -5.53 -0.26
N ARG A 55 -3.56 -5.26 0.17
CA ARG A 55 -4.79 -5.77 -0.40
C ARG A 55 -5.67 -4.59 -0.79
N LEU A 56 -6.09 -4.56 -2.05
CA LEU A 56 -7.14 -3.69 -2.52
C LEU A 56 -8.43 -4.46 -2.69
N THR A 57 -9.53 -3.95 -2.16
CA THR A 57 -10.87 -4.52 -2.35
C THR A 57 -11.75 -3.50 -3.06
N ARG A 58 -12.27 -3.90 -4.23
CA ARG A 58 -13.17 -3.09 -5.06
C ARG A 58 -14.58 -3.10 -4.48
N TRP A 59 -15.20 -1.94 -4.48
CA TRP A 59 -16.60 -1.73 -4.12
C TRP A 59 -17.24 -0.74 -5.10
N ALA A 60 -18.53 -0.43 -4.91
CA ALA A 60 -19.35 0.30 -5.88
C ALA A 60 -18.76 1.67 -6.30
N MET A 61 -18.09 2.38 -5.39
CA MET A 61 -17.54 3.72 -5.67
C MET A 61 -16.01 3.79 -5.69
N GLY A 62 -15.30 2.66 -5.61
CA GLY A 62 -13.84 2.69 -5.66
C GLY A 62 -13.15 1.47 -5.07
N TRP A 63 -12.03 1.73 -4.39
CA TRP A 63 -11.19 0.72 -3.77
C TRP A 63 -10.98 1.05 -2.29
N SER A 64 -10.91 0.03 -1.46
CA SER A 64 -10.39 0.11 -0.10
C SER A 64 -8.99 -0.49 -0.08
N LEU A 65 -8.06 0.16 0.61
CA LEU A 65 -6.71 -0.35 0.82
C LEU A 65 -6.61 -0.91 2.24
N GLY A 66 -6.01 -2.09 2.37
CA GLY A 66 -5.66 -2.68 3.65
C GLY A 66 -4.33 -3.43 3.57
N TRP A 67 -3.74 -3.71 4.72
CA TRP A 67 -2.49 -4.46 4.84
C TRP A 67 -2.78 -5.87 5.33
N ASP A 68 -2.39 -6.87 4.55
CA ASP A 68 -2.45 -8.28 4.98
C ASP A 68 -1.27 -8.60 5.91
N SER A 69 -0.13 -7.93 5.70
CA SER A 69 1.03 -8.02 6.58
C SER A 69 1.87 -6.75 6.44
N MET A 70 2.29 -6.18 7.57
CA MET A 70 3.18 -5.01 7.62
C MET A 70 4.23 -5.18 8.72
N PRO A 71 5.28 -5.97 8.47
CA PRO A 71 6.47 -6.03 9.33
C PRO A 71 7.02 -4.62 9.60
N GLY A 72 7.45 -4.39 10.84
CA GLY A 72 7.85 -3.07 11.33
C GLY A 72 6.71 -2.30 12.03
N GLY A 73 5.47 -2.80 11.95
CA GLY A 73 4.33 -2.20 12.64
C GLY A 73 3.68 -1.07 11.85
N ASP A 74 2.80 -0.34 12.53
CA ASP A 74 2.02 0.75 11.93
C ASP A 74 2.90 1.89 11.42
N ILE A 75 2.33 2.69 10.52
CA ILE A 75 3.02 3.78 9.86
C ILE A 75 2.24 5.07 10.02
N SER A 76 2.95 6.18 10.18
CA SER A 76 2.40 7.54 10.17
C SER A 76 3.11 8.38 9.11
N LEU A 77 2.36 9.31 8.52
CA LEU A 77 2.93 10.37 7.71
C LEU A 77 3.04 11.62 8.59
N TYR A 78 4.26 12.00 8.95
CA TYR A 78 4.56 13.17 9.76
C TYR A 78 5.52 14.10 9.01
N GLU A 79 5.19 15.40 8.95
CA GLU A 79 6.00 16.43 8.28
C GLU A 79 6.47 16.07 6.85
N GLY A 80 5.65 15.32 6.11
CA GLY A 80 5.95 14.91 4.73
C GLY A 80 6.83 13.66 4.60
N GLY A 81 7.19 13.02 5.71
CA GLY A 81 7.94 11.76 5.75
C GLY A 81 7.13 10.62 6.36
N TRP A 82 7.35 9.40 5.86
CA TRP A 82 6.82 8.20 6.50
C TRP A 82 7.74 7.75 7.63
N GLU A 83 7.14 7.37 8.74
CA GLU A 83 7.82 6.80 9.89
C GLU A 83 7.04 5.60 10.44
N ARG A 84 7.73 4.75 11.20
CA ARG A 84 7.08 3.68 11.96
C ARG A 84 6.53 4.26 13.25
N VAL A 85 5.30 3.89 13.56
CA VAL A 85 4.73 4.13 14.88
C VAL A 85 5.45 3.19 15.84
N SER A 86 6.42 3.72 16.58
CA SER A 86 6.97 2.99 17.72
C SER A 86 5.86 2.84 18.76
N ASP A 87 5.62 1.61 19.20
CA ASP A 87 4.77 1.35 20.34
C ASP A 87 5.45 2.01 21.54
N GLN A 88 5.02 3.22 21.94
CA GLN A 88 5.44 3.84 23.19
C GLN A 88 4.71 3.16 24.35
N SER A 89 4.87 1.84 24.49
CA SER A 89 4.56 1.14 25.73
C SER A 89 5.81 1.22 26.62
N ASN A 90 5.95 2.35 27.32
CA ASN A 90 6.76 2.47 28.54
C ASN A 90 6.00 1.84 29.71
#